data_AF-A0A1A8GM85-F1
#
_entry.id   AF-A0A1A8GM85-F1
#
_cell.length_a   1.000
_cell.length_b   1.000
_cell.length_c   1.000
_cell.angle_alpha   90.00
_cell.angle_beta   90.00
_cell.angle_gamma   90.00
#
_symmetry.space_group_name_H-M   'P 1'
#
loop_
_entity.id
_entity.type
_entity.pdbx_description
1 polymer ?
#
loop_
_entity_poly.entity_id
_entity_poly.type
_entity_poly.pdbx_seq_one_letter_code
_entity_poly.pdbx_strand_id
1 'polypeptide(L)'
;MGAVLAIGNTIWETWIGRKFEVFLPWEQFKNSAVFSGFLTFWSYIIILNTVVPISLYVSVEVLRLGHSFFINWDQKIYHDQTDTSAEARTTTLTEELGQVEFIFSDKTGTLTQNIMVFSKCSINGQTYGDTYDEFNHRVEITEKTACVDFSFNPLCDKGFRFYDSSLVEAVKQEDPAVQEFFRLLALCHTVMPEEKSEGNLVYQAQSPDEGALVTAARNFGFIFRARTPETITLCEMGRSTTYRLLAILDFNNVRK
;
A
#
# COMPACT_ATOMS: atom_id res chain seq x y z
N MET A 1 2.85 -43.75 28.96
CA MET A 1 1.70 -44.17 29.79
C MET A 1 1.30 -45.63 29.53
N GLY A 2 1.00 -46.03 28.29
CA GLY A 2 0.60 -47.42 27.96
C GLY A 2 1.60 -48.51 28.37
N ALA A 3 2.92 -48.29 28.19
CA ALA A 3 3.95 -49.26 28.61
C ALA A 3 4.00 -49.47 30.14
N VAL A 4 3.78 -48.41 30.92
CA VAL A 4 3.79 -48.48 32.40
C VAL A 4 2.59 -49.28 32.90
N LEU A 5 1.41 -49.08 32.29
CA LEU A 5 0.20 -49.82 32.63
C LEU A 5 0.29 -51.30 32.22
N ALA A 6 0.94 -51.60 31.08
CA ALA A 6 1.17 -52.97 30.63
C ALA A 6 2.16 -53.75 31.52
N ILE A 7 3.23 -53.08 31.96
CA ILE A 7 4.18 -53.64 32.93
C ILE A 7 3.49 -53.85 34.29
N GLY A 8 2.68 -52.87 34.73
CA GLY A 8 1.86 -53.00 35.93
C GLY A 8 0.87 -54.18 35.87
N ASN A 9 0.22 -54.39 34.72
CA ASN A 9 -0.67 -55.53 34.49
C ASN A 9 0.09 -56.86 34.57
N THR A 10 1.26 -56.95 33.93
CA THR A 10 2.12 -58.14 33.98
C THR A 10 2.57 -58.47 35.40
N ILE A 11 2.95 -57.45 36.18
CA ILE A 11 3.37 -57.61 37.58
C ILE A 11 2.18 -58.03 38.47
N TRP A 12 1.01 -57.40 38.30
CA TRP A 12 -0.20 -57.76 39.04
C TRP A 12 -0.67 -59.18 38.75
N GLU A 13 -0.66 -59.58 37.48
CA GLU A 13 -1.07 -60.90 37.02
C GLU A 13 -0.13 -62.00 37.52
N THR A 14 1.17 -61.72 37.57
CA THR A 14 2.17 -62.67 38.11
C THR A 14 2.11 -62.80 39.63
N TRP A 15 1.83 -61.73 40.38
CA TRP A 15 1.87 -61.73 41.85
C TRP A 15 0.53 -62.03 42.54
N ILE A 16 -0.56 -61.44 42.05
CA ILE A 16 -1.91 -61.56 42.64
C ILE A 16 -2.83 -62.44 41.76
N GLY A 17 -2.75 -62.31 40.43
CA GLY A 17 -3.66 -62.97 39.49
C GLY A 17 -3.74 -64.51 39.65
N ARG A 18 -2.59 -65.16 39.85
CA ARG A 18 -2.51 -66.60 40.13
C ARG A 18 -3.24 -67.06 41.40
N LYS A 19 -3.42 -66.19 42.40
CA LYS A 19 -4.12 -66.53 43.66
C LYS A 19 -5.64 -66.40 43.54
N PHE A 20 -6.12 -65.63 42.56
CA PHE A 20 -7.54 -65.37 42.32
C PHE A 20 -8.24 -66.41 41.43
N GLU A 21 -7.51 -67.42 40.94
CA GLU A 21 -8.02 -68.51 40.09
C GLU A 21 -9.15 -69.34 40.77
N VAL A 22 -9.24 -69.26 42.10
CA VAL A 22 -10.32 -69.88 42.90
C VAL A 22 -11.68 -69.19 42.70
N PHE A 23 -11.70 -67.89 42.40
CA PHE A 23 -12.94 -67.08 42.28
C PHE A 23 -13.31 -66.77 40.83
N LEU A 24 -12.36 -66.82 39.90
CA LEU A 24 -12.59 -66.62 38.48
C LEU A 24 -11.77 -67.67 37.67
N PRO A 25 -12.40 -68.77 37.21
CA PRO A 25 -11.72 -69.77 36.40
C PRO A 25 -11.39 -69.19 35.02
N TRP A 26 -10.17 -69.39 34.55
CA TRP A 26 -9.73 -68.92 33.23
C TRP A 26 -10.20 -69.88 32.15
N GLU A 27 -10.72 -69.39 31.02
CA GLU A 27 -10.97 -70.24 29.84
C GLU A 27 -9.65 -70.85 29.34
N GLN A 28 -9.70 -72.05 28.74
CA GLN A 28 -8.56 -72.93 28.41
C GLN A 28 -7.47 -72.34 27.48
N PHE A 29 -7.53 -71.08 27.09
CA PHE A 29 -6.43 -70.38 26.44
C PHE A 29 -5.38 -69.93 27.46
N LYS A 30 -4.33 -70.73 27.61
CA LYS A 30 -3.18 -70.48 28.50
C LYS A 30 -2.32 -69.31 27.96
N ASN A 31 -2.80 -68.08 28.09
CA ASN A 31 -2.05 -66.89 27.73
C ASN A 31 -0.95 -66.66 28.77
N SER A 32 0.32 -66.50 28.34
CA SER A 32 1.39 -66.15 29.27
C SER A 32 1.13 -64.74 29.85
N ALA A 33 1.51 -64.48 31.10
CA ALA A 33 1.33 -63.15 31.71
C ALA A 33 2.00 -62.03 30.87
N VAL A 34 3.08 -62.36 30.17
CA VAL A 34 3.76 -61.46 29.23
C VAL A 34 2.90 -61.20 27.99
N PHE A 35 2.23 -62.23 27.46
CA PHE A 35 1.31 -62.10 26.33
C PHE A 35 0.05 -61.32 26.70
N SER A 36 -0.49 -61.53 27.90
CA SER A 36 -1.60 -60.74 28.46
C SER A 36 -1.20 -59.26 28.60
N GLY A 37 -0.06 -58.96 29.23
CA GLY A 37 0.49 -57.60 29.30
C GLY A 37 0.71 -56.96 27.92
N PHE A 38 1.15 -57.73 26.92
CA PHE A 38 1.28 -57.26 25.53
C PHE A 38 -0.08 -56.92 24.88
N LEU A 39 -1.11 -57.74 25.08
CA LEU A 39 -2.46 -57.43 24.58
C LEU A 39 -3.05 -56.21 25.30
N THR A 40 -2.85 -56.10 26.62
CA THR A 40 -3.27 -54.95 27.42
C THR A 40 -2.56 -53.67 26.97
N PHE A 41 -1.28 -53.74 26.58
CA PHE A 41 -0.56 -52.60 25.98
C PHE A 41 -1.25 -52.06 24.73
N TRP A 42 -1.58 -52.95 23.77
CA TRP A 42 -2.26 -52.55 22.53
C TRP A 42 -3.70 -52.09 22.77
N SER A 43 -4.41 -52.72 23.71
CA SER A 43 -5.75 -52.28 24.14
C SER A 43 -5.72 -50.83 24.68
N TYR A 44 -4.73 -50.50 25.51
CA TYR A 44 -4.56 -49.13 26.01
C TYR A 44 -4.17 -48.13 24.92
N ILE A 45 -3.42 -48.53 23.88
CA ILE A 45 -3.16 -47.66 22.72
C ILE A 45 -4.46 -47.31 22.00
N ILE A 46 -5.35 -48.30 21.81
CA ILE A 46 -6.65 -48.08 21.15
C ILE A 46 -7.53 -47.14 21.99
N ILE A 47 -7.57 -47.32 23.32
CA ILE A 47 -8.34 -46.46 24.22
C ILE A 47 -7.78 -45.02 24.25
N LEU A 48 -6.46 -44.87 24.33
CA LEU A 48 -5.77 -43.57 24.40
C LEU A 48 -5.70 -42.84 23.05
N ASN A 49 -6.05 -43.48 21.94
CA ASN A 49 -6.14 -42.81 20.63
C ASN A 49 -7.12 -41.62 20.66
N THR A 50 -8.10 -41.64 21.57
CA THR A 50 -9.03 -40.52 21.80
C THR A 50 -8.39 -39.27 22.41
N VAL A 51 -7.17 -39.35 22.96
CA VAL A 51 -6.44 -38.21 23.55
C VAL A 51 -6.03 -37.20 22.47
N VAL A 52 -5.75 -37.64 21.25
CA VAL A 52 -5.49 -36.76 20.11
C VAL A 52 -6.69 -36.87 19.17
N PRO A 53 -7.69 -36.00 19.32
CA PRO A 53 -8.87 -36.05 18.47
C PRO A 53 -8.48 -35.71 17.03
N ILE A 54 -8.75 -36.65 16.12
CA ILE A 54 -8.51 -36.46 14.68
C ILE A 54 -9.29 -35.24 14.14
N SER A 55 -10.41 -34.89 14.78
CA SER A 55 -11.22 -33.72 14.45
C SER A 55 -10.54 -32.38 14.76
N LEU A 56 -9.49 -32.33 15.60
CA LEU A 56 -8.78 -31.08 15.92
C LEU A 56 -8.23 -30.42 14.66
N TYR A 57 -7.59 -31.21 13.81
CA TYR A 57 -6.95 -30.73 12.58
C TYR A 57 -7.99 -30.11 11.62
N VAL A 58 -9.08 -30.84 11.37
CA VAL A 58 -10.19 -30.38 10.52
C VAL A 58 -10.85 -29.12 11.11
N SER A 59 -11.00 -29.06 12.43
CA SER A 59 -11.61 -27.90 13.09
C SER A 59 -10.76 -26.63 12.90
N VAL A 60 -9.44 -26.74 13.03
CA VAL A 60 -8.51 -25.62 12.79
C VAL A 60 -8.56 -25.15 11.34
N GLU A 61 -8.62 -26.07 10.37
CA GLU A 61 -8.77 -25.72 8.95
C GLU A 61 -10.08 -24.97 8.67
N VAL A 62 -11.20 -25.42 9.24
CA VAL A 62 -12.50 -24.75 9.10
C VAL A 62 -12.48 -23.35 9.72
N LEU A 63 -11.84 -23.19 10.89
CA LEU A 63 -11.69 -21.88 11.53
C LEU A 63 -10.84 -20.92 10.67
N ARG A 64 -9.71 -21.38 10.14
CA ARG A 64 -8.85 -20.61 9.23
C ARG A 64 -9.58 -20.18 7.96
N LEU A 65 -10.41 -21.07 7.41
CA LEU A 65 -11.28 -20.77 6.27
C LEU A 65 -12.34 -19.72 6.64
N GLY A 66 -12.97 -19.83 7.81
CA GLY A 66 -13.91 -18.83 8.33
C GLY A 66 -13.26 -17.44 8.48
N HIS A 67 -12.07 -17.37 9.08
CA HIS A 67 -11.33 -16.10 9.22
C HIS A 67 -11.00 -15.47 7.86
N SER A 68 -10.60 -16.28 6.88
CA SER A 68 -10.35 -15.79 5.52
C SER A 68 -11.59 -15.13 4.91
N PHE A 69 -12.79 -15.68 5.12
CA PHE A 69 -14.03 -15.06 4.68
C PHE A 69 -14.32 -13.74 5.39
N PHE A 70 -14.05 -13.66 6.69
CA PHE A 70 -14.23 -12.40 7.44
C PHE A 70 -13.32 -11.28 6.95
N ILE A 71 -12.06 -11.58 6.60
CA ILE A 71 -11.15 -10.59 5.99
C ILE A 71 -11.72 -10.09 4.66
N ASN A 72 -12.24 -11.00 3.83
CA ASN A 72 -12.76 -10.66 2.51
C ASN A 72 -14.06 -9.83 2.57
N TRP A 73 -14.86 -10.00 3.63
CA TRP A 73 -16.12 -9.27 3.82
C TRP A 73 -15.98 -7.96 4.60
N ASP A 74 -14.77 -7.60 5.05
CA ASP A 74 -14.57 -6.38 5.81
C ASP A 74 -14.67 -5.13 4.91
N GLN A 75 -15.74 -4.35 5.13
CA GLN A 75 -15.99 -3.10 4.41
C GLN A 75 -14.97 -2.01 4.75
N LYS A 76 -14.25 -2.09 5.88
CA LYS A 76 -13.23 -1.08 6.23
C LYS A 76 -11.95 -1.22 5.42
N ILE A 77 -11.67 -2.42 4.91
CA ILE A 77 -10.47 -2.73 4.11
C ILE A 77 -10.85 -2.81 2.62
N TYR A 78 -11.89 -2.07 2.23
CA TYR A 78 -12.34 -1.93 0.86
C TYR A 78 -11.91 -0.57 0.31
N HIS A 79 -11.40 -0.57 -0.92
CA HIS A 79 -10.94 0.63 -1.60
C HIS A 79 -11.92 1.04 -2.70
N ASP A 80 -12.72 2.07 -2.42
CA ASP A 80 -13.80 2.56 -3.29
C ASP A 80 -13.33 2.97 -4.68
N GLN A 81 -12.16 3.60 -4.81
CA GLN A 81 -11.73 4.19 -6.09
C GLN A 81 -11.36 3.14 -7.14
N THR A 82 -10.86 1.98 -6.71
CA THR A 82 -10.48 0.88 -7.60
C THR A 82 -11.44 -0.29 -7.52
N ASP A 83 -12.53 -0.16 -6.77
CA ASP A 83 -13.50 -1.24 -6.50
C ASP A 83 -12.79 -2.55 -6.07
N THR A 84 -11.86 -2.42 -5.12
CA THR A 84 -10.99 -3.55 -4.71
C THR A 84 -11.18 -3.85 -3.23
N SER A 85 -11.65 -5.06 -2.91
CA SER A 85 -11.72 -5.56 -1.54
C SER A 85 -10.42 -6.26 -1.13
N ALA A 86 -10.21 -6.37 0.18
CA ALA A 86 -9.19 -7.28 0.71
C ALA A 86 -9.46 -8.72 0.26
N GLU A 87 -8.41 -9.42 -0.17
CA GLU A 87 -8.50 -10.81 -0.62
C GLU A 87 -7.43 -11.64 0.08
N ALA A 88 -7.86 -12.49 1.01
CA ALA A 88 -7.02 -13.49 1.65
C ALA A 88 -6.83 -14.69 0.70
N ARG A 89 -5.67 -14.74 0.04
CA ARG A 89 -5.30 -15.82 -0.91
C ARG A 89 -4.78 -17.08 -0.25
N THR A 90 -4.38 -16.99 1.01
CA THR A 90 -3.82 -18.11 1.77
C THR A 90 -4.44 -18.15 3.16
N THR A 91 -5.21 -19.19 3.44
CA THR A 91 -5.99 -19.31 4.68
C THR A 91 -5.13 -19.67 5.90
N THR A 92 -3.97 -20.31 5.68
CA THR A 92 -3.08 -20.80 6.74
C THR A 92 -2.31 -19.70 7.47
N LEU A 93 -2.14 -18.52 6.85
CA LEU A 93 -1.31 -17.43 7.38
C LEU A 93 -2.09 -16.42 8.22
N THR A 94 -3.40 -16.61 8.37
CA THR A 94 -4.28 -15.65 9.05
C THR A 94 -3.90 -15.42 10.52
N GLU A 95 -3.36 -16.43 11.20
CA GLU A 95 -2.87 -16.35 12.57
C GLU A 95 -1.48 -15.70 12.70
N GLU A 96 -0.63 -15.85 11.67
CA GLU A 96 0.71 -15.25 11.64
C GLU A 96 0.65 -13.73 11.52
N LEU A 97 -0.41 -13.20 10.91
CA LEU A 97 -0.66 -11.74 10.82
C LEU A 97 -0.69 -11.07 12.20
N GLY A 98 -1.12 -11.79 13.25
CA GLY A 98 -1.11 -11.29 14.63
C GLY A 98 0.25 -11.31 15.32
N GLN A 99 1.27 -11.89 14.69
CA GLN A 99 2.62 -12.08 15.23
C GLN A 99 3.68 -11.32 14.44
N VAL A 100 3.28 -10.41 13.54
CA VAL A 100 4.21 -9.66 12.69
C VAL A 100 4.99 -8.63 13.53
N GLU A 101 6.32 -8.74 13.55
CA GLU A 101 7.22 -7.78 14.22
C GLU A 101 7.88 -6.79 13.24
N PHE A 102 8.13 -7.21 12.01
CA PHE A 102 8.83 -6.42 11.00
C PHE A 102 8.00 -6.29 9.73
N ILE A 103 7.80 -5.06 9.26
CA ILE A 103 7.14 -4.75 7.99
C ILE A 103 8.21 -4.22 7.03
N PHE A 104 8.43 -4.95 5.94
CA PHE A 104 9.24 -4.49 4.82
C PHE A 104 8.31 -3.91 3.77
N SER A 105 8.42 -2.61 3.50
CA SER A 105 7.60 -1.91 2.52
C SER A 105 8.43 -1.45 1.35
N ASP A 106 7.88 -1.60 0.14
CA ASP A 106 8.43 -0.93 -1.03
C ASP A 106 8.06 0.57 -1.01
N LYS A 107 8.93 1.41 -1.54
CA LYS A 107 8.69 2.85 -1.61
C LYS A 107 7.63 3.15 -2.67
N THR A 108 7.85 2.69 -3.89
CA THR A 108 7.07 3.11 -5.06
C THR A 108 5.88 2.18 -5.24
N GLY A 109 4.67 2.73 -5.29
CA GLY A 109 3.44 1.94 -5.46
C GLY A 109 2.89 1.33 -4.16
N THR A 110 3.60 1.43 -3.03
CA THR A 110 3.08 1.11 -1.70
C THR A 110 3.04 2.35 -0.80
N LEU A 111 4.19 2.97 -0.51
CA LEU A 111 4.23 4.18 0.34
C LEU A 111 3.86 5.43 -0.44
N THR A 112 4.26 5.52 -1.71
CA THR A 112 4.00 6.69 -2.56
C THR A 112 3.21 6.31 -3.80
N GLN A 113 2.18 7.09 -4.10
CA GLN A 113 1.52 7.07 -5.41
C GLN A 113 2.48 7.63 -6.46
N ASN A 114 2.46 7.07 -7.68
CA ASN A 114 3.28 7.57 -8.79
C ASN A 114 2.66 8.82 -9.44
N ILE A 115 2.38 9.83 -8.62
CA ILE A 115 1.78 11.10 -9.01
C ILE A 115 2.62 12.20 -8.38
N MET A 116 3.24 13.02 -9.22
CA MET A 116 4.04 14.16 -8.78
C MET A 116 3.22 15.44 -8.89
N VAL A 117 3.20 16.23 -7.82
CA VAL A 117 2.39 17.45 -7.71
C VAL A 117 3.29 18.59 -7.26
N PHE A 118 3.16 19.75 -7.91
CA PHE A 118 3.83 20.96 -7.47
C PHE A 118 3.21 21.47 -6.17
N SER A 119 3.99 21.51 -5.10
CA SER A 119 3.50 21.86 -3.77
C SER A 119 3.97 23.24 -3.31
N LYS A 120 5.28 23.52 -3.39
CA LYS A 120 5.89 24.75 -2.86
C LYS A 120 7.02 25.22 -3.76
N CYS A 121 7.29 26.52 -3.75
CA CYS A 121 8.47 27.10 -4.39
C CYS A 121 9.02 28.26 -3.58
N SER A 122 10.27 28.62 -3.87
CA SER A 122 10.90 29.82 -3.33
C SER A 122 11.35 30.70 -4.49
N ILE A 123 10.82 31.91 -4.58
CA ILE A 123 11.12 32.88 -5.63
C ILE A 123 11.65 34.14 -4.96
N ASN A 124 12.86 34.58 -5.35
CA ASN A 124 13.51 35.78 -4.81
C ASN A 124 13.55 35.86 -3.26
N GLY A 125 13.78 34.72 -2.60
CA GLY A 125 13.82 34.62 -1.13
C GLY A 125 12.47 34.55 -0.43
N GLN A 126 11.35 34.65 -1.16
CA GLN A 126 10.00 34.45 -0.65
C GLN A 126 9.54 33.02 -0.93
N THR A 127 9.03 32.34 0.10
CA THR A 127 8.49 30.97 -0.01
C THR A 127 6.98 31.01 -0.23
N TYR A 128 6.50 30.25 -1.20
CA TYR A 128 5.09 30.10 -1.56
C TYR A 128 4.64 28.65 -1.42
N GLY A 129 3.35 28.44 -1.19
CA GLY A 129 2.71 27.13 -1.03
C GLY A 129 2.53 26.69 0.42
N ASP A 130 2.82 27.57 1.39
CA ASP A 130 2.38 27.41 2.77
C ASP A 130 1.12 28.22 3.01
N THR A 131 0.18 27.66 3.77
CA THR A 131 -0.99 28.39 4.27
C THR A 131 -0.71 28.86 5.70
N TYR A 132 -1.00 30.14 5.96
CA TYR A 132 -0.86 30.76 7.28
C TYR A 132 -2.24 31.15 7.80
N ASP A 133 -2.47 30.95 9.09
CA ASP A 133 -3.68 31.39 9.78
C ASP A 133 -3.68 32.91 10.03
N GLU A 134 -4.78 33.48 10.51
CA GLU A 134 -4.89 34.91 10.86
C GLU A 134 -3.81 35.36 11.88
N PHE A 135 -3.33 34.42 12.70
CA PHE A 135 -2.25 34.62 13.68
C PHE A 135 -0.85 34.32 13.14
N ASN A 136 -0.69 34.16 11.82
CA ASN A 136 0.56 33.85 11.12
C ASN A 136 1.22 32.52 11.54
N HIS A 137 0.44 31.57 12.06
CA HIS A 137 0.89 30.21 12.29
C HIS A 137 0.70 29.38 11.02
N ARG A 138 1.68 28.54 10.70
CA ARG A 138 1.57 27.59 9.59
C ARG A 138 0.45 26.59 9.88
N VAL A 139 -0.45 26.42 8.92
CA VAL A 139 -1.57 25.47 8.99
C VAL A 139 -1.25 24.25 8.14
N GLU A 140 -1.54 23.06 8.65
CA GLU A 140 -1.43 21.84 7.86
C GLU A 140 -2.55 21.78 6.81
N ILE A 141 -2.16 21.57 5.56
CA ILE A 141 -3.10 21.45 4.44
C ILE A 141 -3.85 20.13 4.59
N THR A 142 -5.11 20.21 4.98
CA THR A 142 -6.05 19.08 5.02
C THR A 142 -6.96 19.09 3.79
N GLU A 143 -7.70 18.01 3.55
CA GLU A 143 -8.68 17.90 2.44
C GLU A 143 -9.77 19.00 2.46
N LYS A 144 -10.00 19.62 3.62
CA LYS A 144 -10.98 20.69 3.81
C LYS A 144 -10.44 22.09 3.48
N THR A 145 -9.15 22.21 3.22
CA THR A 145 -8.52 23.50 2.89
C THR A 145 -8.99 23.96 1.53
N ALA A 146 -9.48 25.20 1.44
CA ALA A 146 -9.95 25.76 0.18
C ALA A 146 -8.78 25.86 -0.82
N CYS A 147 -8.99 25.34 -2.03
CA CYS A 147 -8.04 25.50 -3.13
C CYS A 147 -8.19 26.89 -3.76
N VAL A 148 -7.10 27.41 -4.31
CA VAL A 148 -7.11 28.67 -5.04
C VAL A 148 -7.90 28.52 -6.34
N ASP A 149 -8.66 29.56 -6.68
CA ASP A 149 -9.45 29.60 -7.91
C ASP A 149 -8.58 29.95 -9.13
N PHE A 150 -8.45 28.99 -10.04
CA PHE A 150 -7.76 29.11 -11.32
C PHE A 150 -8.70 29.40 -12.49
N SER A 151 -9.97 29.76 -12.24
CA SER A 151 -10.97 30.03 -13.29
C SER A 151 -10.59 31.17 -14.24
N PHE A 152 -9.58 31.99 -13.90
CA PHE A 152 -9.03 33.00 -14.81
C PHE A 152 -8.35 32.38 -16.05
N ASN A 153 -7.97 31.10 -15.99
CA ASN A 153 -7.34 30.38 -17.09
C ASN A 153 -8.29 29.31 -17.67
N PRO A 154 -8.80 29.49 -18.90
CA PRO A 154 -9.67 28.50 -19.55
C PRO A 154 -9.01 27.14 -19.78
N LEU A 155 -7.68 27.11 -19.85
CA LEU A 155 -6.91 25.88 -20.04
C LEU A 155 -6.39 25.31 -18.72
N CYS A 156 -6.88 25.73 -17.55
CA CYS A 156 -6.44 25.13 -16.29
C CYS A 156 -6.64 23.60 -16.29
N ASP A 157 -5.68 22.87 -15.72
CA ASP A 157 -5.87 21.49 -15.35
C ASP A 157 -6.79 21.41 -14.12
N LYS A 158 -7.89 20.67 -14.25
CA LYS A 158 -8.89 20.49 -13.19
C LYS A 158 -8.35 19.63 -12.03
N GLY A 159 -7.33 18.81 -12.27
CA GLY A 159 -6.70 17.98 -11.25
C GLY A 159 -5.71 18.74 -10.35
N PHE A 160 -5.29 19.95 -10.76
CA PHE A 160 -4.30 20.71 -10.04
C PHE A 160 -4.89 21.37 -8.79
N ARG A 161 -4.19 21.19 -7.67
CA ARG A 161 -4.57 21.78 -6.38
C ARG A 161 -3.41 22.60 -5.86
N PHE A 162 -3.70 23.84 -5.51
CA PHE A 162 -2.78 24.76 -4.86
C PHE A 162 -3.57 25.58 -3.85
N TYR A 163 -2.93 25.94 -2.74
CA TYR A 163 -3.64 26.46 -1.56
C TYR A 163 -3.22 27.89 -1.18
N ASP A 164 -2.08 28.36 -1.66
CA ASP A 164 -1.55 29.68 -1.34
C ASP A 164 -2.03 30.73 -2.35
N SER A 165 -2.88 31.66 -1.90
CA SER A 165 -3.41 32.74 -2.73
C SER A 165 -2.36 33.80 -3.06
N SER A 166 -1.34 33.97 -2.22
CA SER A 166 -0.33 35.03 -2.38
C SER A 166 0.48 34.86 -3.66
N LEU A 167 0.75 33.62 -4.08
CA LEU A 167 1.44 33.34 -5.34
C LEU A 167 0.57 33.72 -6.55
N VAL A 168 -0.73 33.42 -6.50
CA VAL A 168 -1.66 33.80 -7.58
C VAL A 168 -1.81 35.32 -7.66
N GLU A 169 -1.85 35.99 -6.51
CA GLU A 169 -1.85 37.46 -6.46
C GLU A 169 -0.57 38.05 -7.03
N ALA A 170 0.60 37.51 -6.69
CA ALA A 170 1.89 37.97 -7.23
C ALA A 170 1.97 37.78 -8.75
N VAL A 171 1.43 36.68 -9.28
CA VAL A 171 1.31 36.46 -10.73
C VAL A 171 0.39 37.50 -11.37
N LYS A 172 -0.77 37.79 -10.77
CA LYS A 172 -1.73 38.80 -11.26
C LYS A 172 -1.20 40.22 -11.19
N GLN A 173 -0.33 40.51 -10.23
CA GLN A 173 0.38 41.79 -10.10
C GLN A 173 1.55 41.93 -11.08
N GLU A 174 1.81 40.93 -11.92
CA GLU A 174 2.91 40.89 -12.88
C GLU A 174 4.29 41.11 -12.22
N ASP A 175 4.51 40.55 -11.03
CA ASP A 175 5.83 40.62 -10.37
C ASP A 175 6.92 40.03 -11.31
N PRO A 176 7.95 40.80 -11.69
CA PRO A 176 8.94 40.36 -12.67
C PRO A 176 9.68 39.09 -12.26
N ALA A 177 9.95 38.89 -10.97
CA ALA A 177 10.67 37.71 -10.49
C ALA A 177 9.79 36.45 -10.60
N VAL A 178 8.50 36.58 -10.29
CA VAL A 178 7.53 35.48 -10.39
C VAL A 178 7.24 35.15 -11.85
N GLN A 179 7.13 36.18 -12.70
CA GLN A 179 6.92 36.01 -14.14
C GLN A 179 8.12 35.30 -14.79
N GLU A 180 9.36 35.68 -14.44
CA GLU A 180 10.57 35.02 -14.92
C GLU A 180 10.65 33.57 -14.41
N PHE A 181 10.33 33.31 -13.15
CA PHE A 181 10.32 31.96 -12.58
C PHE A 181 9.40 31.00 -13.36
N PHE A 182 8.13 31.39 -13.57
CA PHE A 182 7.19 30.53 -14.30
C PHE A 182 7.50 30.45 -15.79
N ARG A 183 8.03 31.52 -16.40
CA ARG A 183 8.54 31.46 -17.78
C ARG A 183 9.68 30.44 -17.90
N LEU A 184 10.62 30.42 -16.96
CA LEU A 184 11.69 29.44 -16.93
C LEU A 184 11.16 28.01 -16.77
N LEU A 185 10.18 27.80 -15.88
CA LEU A 185 9.53 26.49 -15.74
C LEU A 185 8.80 26.04 -17.01
N ALA A 186 8.24 26.97 -17.78
CA ALA A 186 7.57 26.70 -19.06
C ALA A 186 8.52 26.61 -20.27
N LEU A 187 9.79 26.99 -20.14
CA LEU A 187 10.79 26.91 -21.22
C LEU A 187 11.81 25.79 -21.02
N CYS A 188 12.25 25.57 -19.78
CA CYS A 188 13.34 24.68 -19.44
C CYS A 188 12.85 23.25 -19.15
N HIS A 189 12.31 22.59 -20.15
CA HIS A 189 11.83 21.21 -20.04
C HIS A 189 11.85 20.47 -21.38
N THR A 190 11.69 19.15 -21.34
CA THR A 190 11.60 18.33 -22.55
C THR A 190 10.18 17.86 -22.89
N VAL A 191 9.20 18.21 -22.04
CA VAL A 191 7.77 17.89 -22.19
C VAL A 191 7.21 18.25 -23.57
N MET A 192 6.30 17.42 -24.08
CA MET A 192 5.57 17.61 -25.33
C MET A 192 4.09 17.90 -25.05
N PRO A 193 3.49 18.93 -25.70
CA PRO A 193 2.08 19.23 -25.56
C PRO A 193 1.26 18.44 -26.59
N GLU A 194 0.16 17.84 -26.14
CA GLU A 194 -0.82 17.18 -27.01
C GLU A 194 -2.20 17.78 -26.77
N GLU A 195 -2.82 18.33 -27.81
CA GLU A 195 -4.19 18.84 -27.74
C GLU A 195 -5.13 17.77 -28.33
N LYS A 196 -5.81 17.02 -27.44
CA LYS A 196 -6.70 15.91 -27.87
C LYS A 196 -8.04 16.41 -28.43
N SER A 197 -8.52 17.52 -27.89
CA SER A 197 -9.73 18.22 -28.30
C SER A 197 -9.57 19.70 -27.98
N GLU A 198 -10.36 20.59 -28.59
CA GLU A 198 -10.31 22.03 -28.28
C GLU A 198 -10.44 22.25 -26.77
N GLY A 199 -9.40 22.83 -26.16
CA GLY A 199 -9.36 23.13 -24.73
C GLY A 199 -8.84 21.99 -23.83
N ASN A 200 -8.57 20.79 -24.36
CA ASN A 200 -7.99 19.68 -23.61
C ASN A 200 -6.53 19.45 -24.00
N LEU A 201 -5.67 20.28 -23.42
CA LEU A 201 -4.22 20.17 -23.51
C LEU A 201 -3.73 19.14 -22.49
N VAL A 202 -2.89 18.21 -22.92
CA VAL A 202 -2.26 17.18 -22.09
C VAL A 202 -0.75 17.25 -22.30
N TYR A 203 0.01 17.12 -21.21
CA TYR A 203 1.47 17.16 -21.26
C TYR A 203 2.05 15.75 -21.14
N GLN A 204 2.85 15.36 -22.12
CA GLN A 204 3.63 14.12 -22.08
C GLN A 204 5.08 14.44 -21.72
N ALA A 205 5.54 13.89 -20.60
CA ALA A 205 6.88 14.12 -20.08
C ALA A 205 7.63 12.79 -19.92
N GLN A 206 8.95 12.80 -20.13
CA GLN A 206 9.79 11.63 -19.84
C GLN A 206 9.96 11.40 -18.33
N SER A 207 9.93 12.49 -17.56
CA SER A 207 9.93 12.50 -16.11
C SER A 207 8.61 13.05 -15.58
N PRO A 208 7.96 12.41 -14.59
CA PRO A 208 6.74 12.95 -13.97
C PRO A 208 6.99 14.28 -13.25
N ASP A 209 8.23 14.54 -12.80
CA ASP A 209 8.60 15.80 -12.14
C ASP A 209 8.52 16.97 -13.11
N GLU A 210 9.08 16.82 -14.32
CA GLU A 210 8.97 17.84 -15.38
C GLU A 210 7.50 18.09 -15.74
N GLY A 211 6.71 17.01 -15.86
CA GLY A 211 5.28 17.11 -16.12
C GLY A 211 4.53 17.90 -15.05
N ALA A 212 4.86 17.70 -13.78
CA ALA A 212 4.26 18.44 -12.66
C ALA A 212 4.62 19.93 -12.68
N LEU A 213 5.88 20.27 -13.00
CA LEU A 213 6.35 21.65 -13.11
C LEU A 213 5.69 22.41 -14.26
N VAL A 214 5.59 21.79 -15.44
CA VAL A 214 4.95 22.41 -16.62
C VAL A 214 3.44 22.54 -16.41
N THR A 215 2.81 21.55 -15.78
CA THR A 215 1.39 21.63 -15.37
C THR A 215 1.17 22.78 -14.39
N ALA A 216 2.05 22.96 -13.42
CA ALA A 216 1.96 24.10 -12.51
C ALA A 216 2.06 25.43 -13.26
N ALA A 217 3.09 25.60 -14.10
CA ALA A 217 3.27 26.82 -14.91
C ALA A 217 2.04 27.14 -15.76
N ARG A 218 1.45 26.11 -16.40
CA ARG A 218 0.19 26.24 -17.13
C ARG A 218 -0.93 26.80 -16.26
N ASN A 219 -1.14 26.29 -15.05
CA ASN A 219 -2.23 26.74 -14.18
C ASN A 219 -2.03 28.19 -13.70
N PHE A 220 -0.79 28.62 -13.48
CA PHE A 220 -0.45 30.01 -13.20
C PHE A 220 -0.44 30.91 -14.45
N GLY A 221 -0.91 30.44 -15.61
CA GLY A 221 -1.10 31.27 -16.81
C GLY A 221 0.06 31.30 -17.80
N PHE A 222 1.07 30.43 -17.62
CA PHE A 222 2.19 30.25 -18.54
C PHE A 222 2.00 28.93 -19.30
N ILE A 223 1.21 28.98 -20.35
CA ILE A 223 0.74 27.78 -21.04
C ILE A 223 1.72 27.43 -22.16
N PHE A 224 2.39 26.29 -22.02
CA PHE A 224 3.19 25.72 -23.10
C PHE A 224 2.27 25.09 -24.16
N ARG A 225 2.31 25.60 -25.40
CA ARG A 225 1.36 25.25 -26.48
C ARG A 225 1.96 24.33 -27.53
N ALA A 226 3.15 24.64 -28.01
CA ALA A 226 3.75 23.91 -29.11
C ALA A 226 5.27 24.00 -29.04
N ARG A 227 5.93 22.98 -29.60
CA ARG A 227 7.38 22.94 -29.77
C ARG A 227 7.73 22.41 -31.15
N THR A 228 8.65 23.10 -31.79
CA THR A 228 9.33 22.65 -33.00
C THR A 228 10.82 22.44 -32.67
N PRO A 229 11.62 21.85 -33.56
CA PRO A 229 13.07 21.71 -33.34
C PRO A 229 13.80 23.04 -33.11
N GLU A 230 13.25 24.16 -33.59
CA GLU A 230 13.90 25.48 -33.52
C GLU A 230 13.16 26.49 -32.64
N THR A 231 11.91 26.21 -32.25
CA THR A 231 11.07 27.18 -31.52
C THR A 231 10.19 26.54 -30.46
N ILE A 232 9.89 27.31 -29.42
CA ILE A 232 8.97 26.97 -28.34
C ILE A 232 7.91 28.07 -28.28
N THR A 233 6.63 27.70 -28.37
CA THR A 233 5.51 28.64 -28.32
C THR A 233 4.83 28.57 -26.95
N LEU A 234 4.84 29.68 -26.23
CA LEU A 234 4.18 29.88 -24.95
C LEU A 234 3.01 30.85 -25.09
N CYS A 235 1.97 30.68 -24.28
CA CYS A 235 0.95 31.69 -24.04
C CYS A 235 1.12 32.20 -22.61
N GLU A 236 1.68 33.39 -22.46
CA GLU A 236 1.95 34.06 -21.19
C GLU A 236 0.79 35.01 -20.89
N MET A 237 -0.03 34.69 -19.88
CA MET A 237 -1.16 35.54 -19.44
C MET A 237 -2.10 35.95 -20.59
N GLY A 238 -2.30 35.06 -21.57
CA GLY A 238 -3.13 35.29 -22.76
C GLY A 238 -2.37 35.85 -23.97
N ARG A 239 -1.07 36.18 -23.85
CA ARG A 239 -0.22 36.66 -24.95
C ARG A 239 0.63 35.52 -25.50
N SER A 240 0.45 35.20 -26.79
CA SER A 240 1.28 34.20 -27.46
C SER A 240 2.68 34.77 -27.76
N THR A 241 3.71 34.11 -27.23
CA THR A 241 5.12 34.46 -27.40
C THR A 241 5.89 33.24 -27.90
N THR A 242 6.66 33.41 -28.97
CA THR A 242 7.47 32.34 -29.55
C THR A 242 8.95 32.60 -29.26
N TYR A 243 9.59 31.63 -28.60
CA TYR A 243 11.01 31.64 -28.27
C TYR A 243 11.79 30.81 -29.29
N ARG A 244 13.00 31.24 -29.61
CA ARG A 244 13.93 30.45 -30.44
C ARG A 244 14.76 29.53 -29.55
N LEU A 245 14.67 28.24 -29.81
CA LEU A 245 15.47 27.22 -29.16
C LEU A 245 16.86 27.18 -29.80
N LEU A 246 17.89 27.49 -29.02
CA LEU A 246 19.27 27.49 -29.51
C LEU A 246 19.95 26.15 -29.31
N ALA A 247 19.80 25.57 -28.12
CA ALA A 247 20.36 24.27 -27.76
C ALA A 247 19.58 23.69 -26.58
N ILE A 248 19.60 22.37 -26.46
CA ILE A 248 19.14 21.65 -25.28
C ILE A 248 20.34 20.90 -24.72
N LEU A 249 20.55 21.05 -23.43
CA LEU A 249 21.52 20.28 -22.68
C LEU A 249 20.75 19.26 -21.87
N ASP A 250 20.69 18.03 -22.38
CA ASP A 250 19.91 16.98 -21.76
C ASP A 250 20.40 16.66 -20.35
N PHE A 251 19.44 16.30 -19.50
CA PHE A 251 19.72 15.86 -18.14
C PHE A 251 20.60 14.59 -18.16
N ASN A 252 21.61 14.56 -17.31
CA ASN A 252 22.44 13.39 -17.08
C ASN A 252 22.70 13.26 -15.57
N ASN A 253 22.66 12.04 -15.04
CA ASN A 253 22.91 11.75 -13.63
C ASN A 253 24.28 12.26 -13.13
N VAL A 254 25.27 12.40 -14.01
CA VAL A 254 26.60 12.96 -13.68
C VAL A 254 26.57 14.50 -13.58
N ARG A 255 25.62 15.15 -14.25
CA ARG A 255 25.46 16.61 -14.32
C ARG A 255 24.41 17.15 -13.33
N LYS A 256 24.02 16.35 -12.34
CA LYS A 256 23.11 16.78 -11.27
C LYS A 256 23.63 18.01 -10.54
#